data_AF-A0A524MQZ5-F1
#
_entry.id   AF-A0A524MQZ5-F1
#
_cell.length_a   1.000
_cell.length_b   1.000
_cell.length_c   1.000
_cell.angle_alpha   90.00
_cell.angle_beta   90.00
_cell.angle_gamma   90.00
#
_symmetry.space_group_name_H-M   'P 1'
#
loop_
_entity.id
_entity.type
_entity.pdbx_description
1 polymer ?
#
loop_
_entity_poly.entity_id
_entity_poly.type
_entity_poly.pdbx_seq_one_letter_code
_entity_poly.pdbx_strand_id
1 'polypeptide(L)'
;MYTPPDRTVNEMLEERRKEIERLLAGALRYLGVDSYDVSVLRRRKVDIFDPDTAVFIIKADTEPELSPEQVDFISTSLQNMNYAVKRVEHRGERLLLFV
;
A
#
# COMPACT_ATOMS: atom_id res chain seq x y z
N MET A 1 -12.19 19.99 26.71
CA MET A 1 -11.39 18.95 26.06
C MET A 1 -12.18 18.48 24.86
N TYR A 2 -11.72 18.77 23.65
CA TYR A 2 -12.37 18.31 22.42
C TYR A 2 -11.94 16.85 22.24
N THR A 3 -12.74 15.91 22.75
CA THR A 3 -12.55 14.49 22.42
C THR A 3 -12.89 14.39 20.93
N PRO A 4 -11.94 14.02 20.05
CA PRO A 4 -12.28 13.79 18.65
C PRO A 4 -13.40 12.75 18.61
N PRO A 5 -14.37 12.85 17.68
CA PRO A 5 -15.39 11.84 17.55
C PRO A 5 -14.72 10.47 17.42
N ASP A 6 -15.26 9.46 18.11
CA ASP A 6 -14.94 8.04 17.91
C ASP A 6 -14.96 7.73 16.41
N ARG A 7 -13.82 7.89 15.75
CA ARG A 7 -13.66 7.46 14.36
C ARG A 7 -13.94 5.97 14.37
N THR A 8 -14.89 5.55 13.56
CA THR A 8 -15.17 4.13 13.46
C THR A 8 -13.90 3.46 12.91
N VAL A 9 -13.55 2.27 13.42
CA VAL A 9 -12.38 1.52 12.96
C VAL A 9 -12.36 1.38 11.43
N ASN A 10 -13.53 1.31 10.80
CA ASN A 10 -13.68 1.29 9.35
C ASN A 10 -13.19 2.58 8.65
N GLU A 11 -13.42 3.75 9.23
CA GLU A 11 -12.93 5.03 8.69
C GLU A 11 -11.41 5.11 8.77
N MET A 12 -10.82 4.70 9.90
CA MET A 12 -9.36 4.64 10.06
C MET A 12 -8.72 3.68 9.07
N LEU A 13 -9.33 2.51 8.85
CA LEU A 13 -8.87 1.53 7.88
C LEU A 13 -8.98 2.04 6.44
N GLU A 14 -10.04 2.76 6.11
CA GLU A 14 -10.24 3.33 4.78
C GLU A 14 -9.29 4.50 4.52
N GLU A 15 -9.00 5.32 5.53
CA GLU A 15 -7.96 6.36 5.45
C GLU A 15 -6.59 5.72 5.19
N ARG A 16 -6.23 4.68 5.94
CA ARG A 16 -4.97 3.95 5.76
C ARG A 16 -4.88 3.30 4.38
N ARG A 17 -5.98 2.73 3.88
CA ARG A 17 -6.08 2.19 2.51
C ARG A 17 -5.75 3.25 1.46
N LYS A 18 -6.38 4.44 1.57
CA LYS A 18 -6.16 5.56 0.65
C LYS A 18 -4.76 6.15 0.77
N GLU A 19 -4.20 6.15 1.98
CA GLU A 19 -2.83 6.60 2.21
C GLU A 19 -1.83 5.70 1.50
N ILE A 20 -1.93 4.38 1.68
CA ILE A 20 -1.10 3.39 0.98
C ILE A 20 -1.21 3.55 -0.54
N GLU A 21 -2.44 3.72 -1.06
CA GLU A 21 -2.70 3.94 -2.48
C GLU A 21 -1.99 5.20 -3.00
N ARG A 22 -2.05 6.31 -2.26
CA ARG A 22 -1.36 7.56 -2.60
C ARG A 22 0.15 7.43 -2.54
N LEU A 23 0.69 6.74 -1.53
CA LEU A 23 2.12 6.52 -1.40
C LEU A 23 2.66 5.72 -2.58
N LEU A 24 1.95 4.67 -2.97
CA LEU A 24 2.35 3.85 -4.11
C LEU A 24 2.26 4.63 -5.43
N ALA A 25 1.15 5.33 -5.67
CA ALA A 25 1.00 6.17 -6.86
C ALA A 25 2.10 7.25 -6.93
N GLY A 26 2.45 7.85 -5.79
CA GLY A 26 3.55 8.80 -5.68
C GLY A 26 4.91 8.19 -6.01
N ALA A 27 5.19 6.98 -5.49
CA ALA A 27 6.42 6.25 -5.77
C ALA A 27 6.52 5.86 -7.26
N LEU A 28 5.46 5.33 -7.85
CA LEU A 28 5.42 4.97 -9.28
C LEU A 28 5.65 6.19 -10.18
N ARG A 29 5.01 7.31 -9.85
CA ARG A 29 5.21 8.57 -10.57
C ARG A 29 6.64 9.10 -10.43
N TYR A 30 7.24 9.00 -9.25
CA TYR A 30 8.64 9.39 -9.03
C TYR A 30 9.60 8.53 -9.86
N LEU A 31 9.27 7.25 -10.04
CA LEU A 31 10.02 6.32 -10.88
C LEU A 31 9.79 6.52 -12.39
N GLY A 32 8.93 7.45 -12.80
CA GLY A 32 8.63 7.74 -14.20
C GLY A 32 7.68 6.74 -14.87
N VAL A 33 6.86 6.02 -14.09
CA VAL A 33 5.83 5.12 -14.64
C VAL A 33 4.63 5.95 -15.07
N ASP A 34 4.40 6.06 -16.38
CA ASP A 34 3.33 6.89 -16.96
C ASP A 34 1.96 6.20 -16.95
N SER A 35 1.93 4.86 -16.96
CA SER A 35 0.70 4.05 -16.95
C SER A 35 0.74 3.06 -15.81
N TYR A 36 -0.18 3.21 -14.85
CA TYR A 36 -0.35 2.27 -13.76
C TYR A 36 -1.81 2.17 -13.29
N ASP A 37 -2.19 0.99 -12.82
CA ASP A 37 -3.42 0.75 -12.06
C ASP A 37 -3.04 0.25 -10.65
N VAL A 38 -3.49 0.96 -9.62
CA VAL A 38 -3.22 0.60 -8.22
C VAL A 38 -4.52 0.22 -7.53
N SER A 39 -4.53 -0.97 -6.93
CA SER A 39 -5.63 -1.48 -6.15
C SER A 39 -5.14 -1.94 -4.78
N VAL A 40 -5.66 -1.31 -3.71
CA VAL A 40 -5.35 -1.70 -2.33
C VAL A 40 -6.55 -2.41 -1.71
N LEU A 41 -6.36 -3.68 -1.36
CA LEU A 41 -7.40 -4.55 -0.83
C LEU A 41 -7.09 -4.92 0.62
N ARG A 42 -8.06 -4.73 1.52
CA ARG A 42 -7.94 -5.24 2.89
C ARG A 42 -8.07 -6.76 2.91
N ARG A 43 -7.12 -7.45 3.55
CA ARG A 43 -7.22 -8.90 3.75
C ARG A 43 -8.31 -9.20 4.79
N ARG A 44 -9.33 -9.96 4.40
CA ARG A 44 -10.40 -10.39 5.32
C ARG A 44 -9.84 -11.44 6.31
N LYS A 45 -10.30 -11.44 7.56
CA LYS A 45 -9.97 -12.39 8.65
C LYS A 45 -8.64 -12.19 9.40
N VAL A 46 -7.90 -11.10 9.17
CA VAL A 46 -6.86 -10.63 10.11
C VAL A 46 -7.54 -9.58 10.99
N ASP A 47 -7.33 -9.61 12.31
CA ASP A 47 -8.07 -8.86 13.33
C ASP A 47 -8.61 -7.51 12.86
N ILE A 48 -9.94 -7.44 12.76
CA ILE A 48 -10.68 -6.35 12.09
C ILE A 48 -10.90 -5.15 13.02
N PHE A 49 -10.42 -5.25 14.26
CA PHE A 49 -10.67 -4.31 15.35
C PHE A 49 -9.46 -3.43 15.68
N ASP A 50 -8.29 -3.76 15.14
CA ASP A 50 -7.07 -2.98 15.33
C ASP A 50 -6.53 -2.50 13.97
N PRO A 51 -6.65 -1.19 13.65
CA PRO A 51 -6.14 -0.63 12.40
C PRO A 51 -4.62 -0.71 12.25
N ASP A 52 -3.86 -0.94 13.32
CA ASP A 52 -2.41 -1.12 13.31
C ASP A 52 -1.95 -2.55 12.98
N THR A 53 -2.85 -3.53 13.11
CA THR A 53 -2.55 -4.93 12.75
C THR A 53 -3.15 -5.35 11.41
N ALA A 54 -3.97 -4.49 10.81
CA ALA A 54 -4.64 -4.76 9.54
C ALA A 54 -3.63 -4.97 8.40
N VAL A 55 -3.85 -6.05 7.65
CA VAL A 55 -3.01 -6.39 6.48
C VAL A 55 -3.71 -5.96 5.20
N PHE A 56 -3.01 -5.20 4.39
CA PHE A 56 -3.38 -4.75 3.07
C PHE A 56 -2.61 -5.52 2.01
N ILE A 57 -3.30 -5.79 0.90
CA ILE A 57 -2.73 -6.37 -0.31
C ILE A 57 -2.76 -5.25 -1.34
N ILE A 58 -1.59 -4.81 -1.73
CA ILE A 58 -1.41 -3.83 -2.79
C ILE A 58 -1.19 -4.60 -4.08
N LYS A 59 -1.94 -4.23 -5.12
CA LYS A 59 -1.72 -4.67 -6.49
C LYS A 59 -1.41 -3.44 -7.31
N ALA A 60 -0.28 -3.44 -8.00
CA ALA A 60 0.05 -2.43 -8.98
C ALA A 60 0.34 -3.14 -10.30
N ASP A 61 -0.47 -2.84 -11.31
CA ASP A 61 -0.18 -3.19 -12.69
C ASP A 61 0.47 -1.96 -13.34
N THR A 62 1.68 -2.12 -13.89
CA THR A 62 2.54 -1.02 -14.35
C THR A 62 3.07 -1.28 -15.76
N GLU A 63 2.98 -0.28 -16.63
CA GLU A 63 3.60 -0.29 -17.95
C GLU A 63 4.55 0.91 -18.08
N PRO A 64 5.86 0.71 -18.30
CA PRO A 64 6.58 -0.57 -18.47
C PRO A 64 6.77 -1.36 -17.15
N GLU A 65 7.20 -2.62 -17.26
CA GLU A 65 7.59 -3.47 -16.12
C GLU A 65 8.63 -2.79 -15.23
N LEU A 66 8.46 -2.91 -13.91
CA LEU A 66 9.39 -2.35 -12.93
C LEU A 66 10.68 -3.15 -12.87
N SER A 67 11.83 -2.47 -12.78
CA SER A 67 13.08 -3.14 -12.46
C SER A 67 13.10 -3.63 -11.00
N PRO A 68 13.94 -4.63 -10.66
CA PRO A 68 14.10 -5.05 -9.26
C PRO A 68 14.49 -3.89 -8.32
N GLU A 69 15.33 -2.95 -8.80
CA GLU A 69 15.75 -1.77 -8.03
C GLU A 69 14.57 -0.82 -7.75
N GLN A 70 13.65 -0.67 -8.71
CA GLN A 70 12.44 0.11 -8.55
C GLN A 70 11.47 -0.54 -7.55
N VAL A 71 11.36 -1.87 -7.58
CA VAL A 71 10.56 -2.62 -6.60
C VAL A 71 11.13 -2.47 -5.19
N ASP A 72 12.46 -2.56 -5.03
CA ASP A 72 13.14 -2.37 -3.75
C ASP A 72 12.98 -0.93 -3.23
N PHE A 73 13.02 0.07 -4.10
CA PHE A 73 12.74 1.45 -3.75
C PHE A 73 11.31 1.63 -3.20
N ILE A 74 10.30 1.01 -3.84
CA ILE A 74 8.91 1.06 -3.39
C ILE A 74 8.77 0.40 -2.01
N SER A 75 9.35 -0.79 -1.84
CA SER A 75 9.33 -1.52 -0.56
C SER A 75 9.97 -0.70 0.57
N THR A 76 11.14 -0.13 0.31
CA THR A 76 11.88 0.73 1.27
C THR A 76 11.09 1.99 1.60
N SER A 77 10.44 2.60 0.61
CA SER A 77 9.62 3.81 0.81
C SER A 77 8.43 3.53 1.74
N LEU A 78 7.77 2.37 1.59
CA LEU A 78 6.70 1.96 2.50
C LEU A 78 7.22 1.71 3.91
N GLN A 79 8.36 1.02 4.06
CA GLN A 79 8.98 0.80 5.36
C GLN A 79 9.36 2.09 6.08
N ASN A 80 9.90 3.08 5.35
CA ASN A 80 10.22 4.41 5.89
C ASN A 80 8.97 5.17 6.37
N MET A 81 7.80 4.84 5.82
CA MET A 81 6.50 5.38 6.23
C MET A 81 5.83 4.54 7.33
N ASN A 82 6.58 3.66 8.01
CA ASN A 82 6.10 2.75 9.06
C ASN A 82 5.11 1.68 8.58
N TYR A 83 5.15 1.32 7.29
CA TYR A 83 4.38 0.20 6.75
C TYR A 83 5.26 -1.04 6.65
N ALA A 84 4.93 -2.08 7.41
CA ALA A 84 5.68 -3.33 7.43
C ALA A 84 5.41 -4.15 6.16
N VAL A 85 6.29 -4.08 5.16
CA VAL A 85 6.20 -4.93 3.96
C VAL A 85 6.60 -6.37 4.31
N LYS A 86 5.61 -7.27 4.39
CA LYS A 86 5.78 -8.68 4.77
C LYS A 86 6.22 -9.56 3.61
N ARG A 87 5.76 -9.24 2.40
CA ARG A 87 6.05 -10.00 1.18
C ARG A 87 5.92 -9.12 -0.04
N VAL A 88 6.84 -9.31 -0.98
CA VAL A 88 6.85 -8.71 -2.31
C VAL A 88 6.81 -9.83 -3.34
N GLU A 89 5.91 -9.75 -4.30
CA GLU A 89 5.93 -10.61 -5.49
C GLU A 89 5.87 -9.73 -6.73
N HIS A 90 6.84 -9.90 -7.63
CA HIS A 90 6.90 -9.19 -8.90
C HIS A 90 6.82 -10.20 -10.03
N ARG A 91 5.89 -10.02 -10.98
CA ARG A 91 5.63 -10.94 -12.08
C ARG A 91 5.32 -10.16 -13.36
N GLY A 92 6.33 -9.87 -14.17
CA GLY A 92 6.14 -9.01 -15.34
C GLY A 92 5.67 -7.64 -14.88
N GLU A 93 4.65 -7.10 -15.55
CA GLU A 93 4.04 -5.80 -15.25
C GLU A 93 3.26 -5.73 -13.93
N ARG A 94 3.16 -6.83 -13.18
CA ARG A 94 2.38 -6.89 -11.94
C ARG A 94 3.26 -6.95 -10.70
N LEU A 95 3.09 -5.97 -9.82
CA LEU A 95 3.64 -5.91 -8.47
C LEU A 95 2.55 -6.22 -7.43
N LEU A 96 2.85 -7.14 -6.51
CA LEU A 96 2.03 -7.48 -5.37
C LEU A 96 2.81 -7.24 -4.08
N LEU A 97 2.26 -6.43 -3.18
CA LEU A 97 2.85 -6.16 -1.86
C LEU A 97 1.86 -6.55 -0.77
N PHE A 98 2.36 -7.24 0.24
CA PHE A 98 1.63 -7.52 1.48
C PHE A 98 2.17 -6.61 2.56
N VAL A 99 1.32 -5.71 3.02
CA VAL A 99 1.65 -4.67 4.01
C VAL A 99 0.80 -4.89 5.25
#